data_AF-A0A2U8PVC6-F1
#
_entry.id   AF-A0A2U8PVC6-F1
#
_cell.length_a   1.000
_cell.length_b   1.000
_cell.length_c   1.000
_cell.angle_alpha   90.00
_cell.angle_beta   90.00
_cell.angle_gamma   90.00
#
_symmetry.space_group_name_H-M   'P 1'
#
loop_
_entity.id
_entity.type
_entity.pdbx_description
1 polymer ?
#
loop_
_entity_poly.entity_id
_entity_poly.type
_entity_poly.pdbx_seq_one_letter_code
_entity_poly.pdbx_strand_id
1 'polypeptide(L)'
;MTDFPVAYVLLDHAHLPDEEALIQTLRTRYPDVQWSPGGVLRSHDADHPMFIRAGDHLMTILMMPAPIPYDQELWQRASWLWPEAFHAVGRHRAHLIVATMGTAESNKATKALNYTEKTQLTTAFAGAVVAASPDVAAVVWQGKVGRSPEMWLDQSLNAFAPYPDQPFALWIEIVPYLAGKTLGALTIGLSAFTGREIEFEVDGLDQRTVTSRVAQLSSNLIARGLDDWPKSGTVFEADFEIDHRVEMFYRNSRFNIGPVISFESFDDRSGRVRTFPIIPSTIARDHPLLVMLGKVGLFDPAKVQNLIRLRPDHYQSEVRLEGFDRALSQALSCMIATEGYAEADSNARRALANGDPASARAMLQPWADEVGKIQLALKVALTVCDAFLFVPAPLRSP
;
A
#
# COMPACT_ATOMS: atom_id res chain seq x y z
N MET A 1 -6.63 -12.71 1.36
CA MET A 1 -5.73 -12.30 2.46
C MET A 1 -5.99 -13.25 3.61
N THR A 2 -4.95 -13.76 4.26
CA THR A 2 -5.10 -14.58 5.47
C THR A 2 -5.57 -13.69 6.62
N ASP A 3 -6.74 -13.99 7.18
CA ASP A 3 -7.41 -13.20 8.26
C ASP A 3 -6.72 -13.28 9.64
N PHE A 4 -5.46 -13.72 9.67
CA PHE A 4 -4.73 -14.01 10.90
C PHE A 4 -3.27 -13.53 10.81
N PRO A 5 -2.77 -12.83 11.84
CA PRO A 5 -1.35 -12.55 12.06
C PRO A 5 -0.50 -13.81 12.14
N VAL A 6 0.46 -13.95 11.23
CA VAL A 6 1.39 -15.09 11.16
C VAL A 6 2.83 -14.58 11.23
N ALA A 7 3.64 -15.24 12.06
CA ALA A 7 5.09 -15.10 12.08
C ALA A 7 5.75 -16.42 11.62
N TYR A 8 6.75 -16.31 10.77
CA TYR A 8 7.60 -17.42 10.35
C TYR A 8 8.93 -17.32 11.10
N VAL A 9 9.20 -18.23 12.03
CA VAL A 9 10.48 -18.29 12.75
C VAL A 9 11.40 -19.22 11.98
N LEU A 10 12.45 -18.69 11.38
CA LEU A 10 13.37 -19.45 10.52
C LEU A 10 14.42 -20.12 11.37
N LEU A 11 14.67 -21.41 11.12
CA LEU A 11 15.57 -22.23 11.92
C LEU A 11 16.71 -22.79 11.07
N ASP A 12 17.90 -22.89 11.66
CA ASP A 12 19.03 -23.61 11.04
C ASP A 12 18.74 -25.12 10.96
N HIS A 13 17.98 -25.67 11.91
CA HIS A 13 17.60 -27.09 11.97
C HIS A 13 16.11 -27.28 12.30
N ALA A 14 15.49 -28.31 11.74
CA ALA A 14 14.07 -28.63 12.01
C ALA A 14 13.90 -29.19 13.44
N HIS A 15 13.27 -28.41 14.31
CA HIS A 15 12.87 -28.83 15.65
C HIS A 15 11.73 -27.96 16.17
N LEU A 16 10.91 -28.51 17.07
CA LEU A 16 9.99 -27.74 17.90
C LEU A 16 10.74 -27.26 19.16
N PRO A 17 10.38 -26.10 19.74
CA PRO A 17 10.89 -25.72 21.06
C PRO A 17 10.43 -26.72 22.12
N ASP A 18 11.14 -26.80 23.24
CA ASP A 18 10.65 -27.53 24.41
C ASP A 18 9.39 -26.85 24.98
N GLU A 19 8.30 -27.61 25.12
CA GLU A 19 6.99 -27.06 25.50
C GLU A 19 7.03 -26.41 26.90
N GLU A 20 7.69 -27.07 27.86
CA GLU A 20 7.77 -26.58 29.24
C GLU A 20 8.63 -25.32 29.34
N ALA A 21 9.79 -25.32 28.68
CA ALA A 21 10.67 -24.15 28.59
C ALA A 21 9.98 -22.97 27.89
N LEU A 22 9.22 -23.23 26.82
CA LEU A 22 8.45 -22.20 26.11
C LEU A 22 7.36 -21.60 27.02
N ILE A 23 6.57 -22.43 27.69
CA ILE A 23 5.52 -21.96 28.62
C ILE A 23 6.15 -21.14 29.75
N GLN A 24 7.27 -21.59 30.31
CA GLN A 24 7.96 -20.86 31.36
C GLN A 24 8.47 -19.50 30.86
N THR A 25 9.06 -19.49 29.67
CA THR A 25 9.52 -18.26 28.99
C THR A 25 8.36 -17.28 28.75
N LEU A 26 7.19 -17.78 28.31
CA LEU A 26 6.00 -16.96 28.12
C LEU A 26 5.51 -16.33 29.42
N ARG A 27 5.45 -17.10 30.51
CA ARG A 27 5.06 -16.60 31.84
C ARG A 27 6.03 -15.57 32.38
N THR A 28 7.33 -15.73 32.13
CA THR A 28 8.34 -14.77 32.55
C THR A 28 8.28 -13.48 31.74
N ARG A 29 8.10 -13.58 30.41
CA ARG A 29 8.10 -12.40 29.52
C ARG A 29 6.78 -11.64 29.51
N TYR A 30 5.65 -12.34 29.69
CA TYR A 30 4.30 -11.79 29.60
C TYR A 30 3.41 -12.31 30.75
N PRO A 31 3.67 -11.87 32.00
CA PRO A 31 3.02 -12.42 33.19
C PRO A 31 1.50 -12.14 33.26
N ASP A 32 1.03 -11.11 32.56
CA ASP A 32 -0.38 -10.70 32.56
C ASP A 32 -1.28 -11.59 31.69
N VAL A 33 -0.69 -12.48 30.88
CA VAL A 33 -1.41 -13.45 30.07
C VAL A 33 -1.29 -14.85 30.70
N GLN A 34 -2.42 -15.55 30.78
CA GLN A 34 -2.45 -16.90 31.35
C GLN A 34 -1.97 -17.93 30.34
N TRP A 35 -0.71 -18.35 30.45
CA TRP A 35 -0.11 -19.37 29.56
C TRP A 35 -0.21 -20.78 30.16
N SER A 36 -0.74 -21.71 29.38
CA SER A 36 -0.83 -23.13 29.79
C SER A 36 -0.78 -24.09 28.60
N PRO A 37 -0.49 -25.39 28.82
CA PRO A 37 -0.51 -26.39 27.75
C PRO A 37 -1.85 -26.43 26.99
N GLY A 38 -1.82 -26.68 25.68
CA GLY A 38 -2.99 -26.75 24.80
C GLY A 38 -4.00 -27.83 25.15
N GLY A 39 -3.57 -28.92 25.81
CA GLY A 39 -4.42 -30.04 26.23
C GLY A 39 -4.82 -31.01 25.12
N VAL A 40 -4.35 -30.81 23.89
CA VAL A 40 -4.44 -31.81 22.81
C VAL A 40 -3.38 -32.88 23.06
N LEU A 41 -3.72 -34.16 22.85
CA LEU A 41 -2.84 -35.32 23.10
C LEU A 41 -1.38 -35.02 22.73
N ARG A 42 -0.46 -35.21 23.69
CA ARG A 42 0.99 -35.12 23.49
C ARG A 42 1.41 -36.11 22.41
N SER A 43 1.48 -35.67 21.16
CA SER A 43 2.18 -36.40 20.13
C SER A 43 3.63 -35.92 20.16
N HIS A 44 4.54 -36.78 20.57
CA HIS A 44 5.99 -36.56 20.49
C HIS A 44 6.52 -36.61 19.03
N ASP A 45 5.63 -36.54 18.04
CA ASP A 45 5.99 -36.62 16.63
C ASP A 45 6.12 -35.22 16.04
N ALA A 46 7.18 -34.99 15.27
CA ALA A 46 7.50 -33.70 14.67
C ALA A 46 6.46 -33.24 13.63
N ASP A 47 5.56 -34.13 13.22
CA ASP A 47 4.52 -33.91 12.22
C ASP A 47 3.23 -33.26 12.77
N HIS A 48 3.12 -33.07 14.09
CA HIS A 48 1.93 -32.52 14.72
C HIS A 48 2.13 -31.08 15.23
N PRO A 49 1.13 -30.20 15.07
CA PRO A 49 1.20 -28.83 15.58
C PRO A 49 1.24 -28.82 17.12
N MET A 50 2.12 -27.97 17.67
CA MET A 50 2.13 -27.66 19.09
C MET A 50 1.08 -26.58 19.39
N PHE A 51 0.38 -26.74 20.52
CA PHE A 51 -0.68 -25.85 20.95
C PHE A 51 -0.42 -25.33 22.35
N ILE A 52 -0.50 -24.00 22.52
CA ILE A 52 -0.35 -23.33 23.82
C ILE A 52 -1.56 -22.44 24.03
N ARG A 53 -2.17 -22.49 25.20
CA ARG A 53 -3.29 -21.61 25.57
C ARG A 53 -2.76 -20.25 26.04
N ALA A 54 -3.45 -19.19 25.63
CA ALA A 54 -3.27 -17.81 26.06
C ALA A 54 -4.63 -17.31 26.58
N GLY A 55 -4.91 -17.56 27.87
CA GLY A 55 -6.27 -17.45 28.42
C GLY A 55 -7.24 -18.34 27.64
N ASP A 56 -8.30 -17.73 27.09
CA ASP A 56 -9.33 -18.42 26.32
C ASP A 56 -8.97 -18.61 24.83
N HIS A 57 -7.76 -18.25 24.44
CA HIS A 57 -7.29 -18.32 23.06
C HIS A 57 -6.24 -19.41 22.87
N LEU A 58 -6.16 -19.94 21.65
CA LEU A 58 -5.20 -20.98 21.29
C LEU A 58 -4.14 -20.42 20.34
N MET A 59 -2.89 -20.55 20.75
CA MET A 59 -1.71 -20.33 19.91
C MET A 59 -1.27 -21.64 19.29
N THR A 60 -0.76 -21.58 18.07
CA THR A 60 -0.22 -22.75 17.37
C THR A 60 1.21 -22.50 16.88
N ILE A 61 2.01 -23.56 16.92
CA ILE A 61 3.30 -23.67 16.27
C ILE A 61 3.23 -24.88 15.35
N LEU A 62 3.32 -24.65 14.04
CA LEU A 62 3.47 -25.71 13.06
C LEU A 62 4.93 -25.74 12.58
N MET A 63 5.57 -26.91 12.68
CA MET A 63 6.93 -27.11 12.18
C MET A 63 6.87 -27.52 10.71
N MET A 64 7.66 -26.84 9.89
CA MET A 64 7.87 -27.17 8.49
C MET A 64 9.34 -27.55 8.27
N PRO A 65 9.66 -28.79 7.89
CA PRO A 65 11.03 -29.26 7.70
C PRO A 65 11.60 -28.83 6.34
N ALA A 66 11.34 -27.57 5.96
CA ALA A 66 11.78 -26.96 4.72
C ALA A 66 11.99 -25.45 4.92
N PRO A 67 12.92 -24.82 4.18
CA PRO A 67 13.05 -23.36 4.18
C PRO A 67 11.80 -22.70 3.59
N ILE A 68 11.54 -21.44 3.95
CA ILE A 68 10.56 -20.64 3.21
C ILE A 68 11.12 -20.30 1.82
N PRO A 69 10.27 -20.05 0.81
CA PRO A 69 10.72 -19.58 -0.50
C PRO A 69 11.60 -18.33 -0.36
N TYR A 70 12.69 -18.28 -1.12
CA TYR A 70 13.62 -17.15 -1.09
C TYR A 70 13.01 -15.92 -1.78
N ASP A 71 12.89 -14.82 -1.03
CA ASP A 71 12.43 -13.52 -1.52
C ASP A 71 13.57 -12.50 -1.45
N GLN A 72 14.19 -12.23 -2.59
CA GLN A 72 15.33 -11.31 -2.67
C GLN A 72 14.98 -9.89 -2.18
N GLU A 73 13.78 -9.40 -2.47
CA GLU A 73 13.40 -8.02 -2.13
C GLU A 73 13.20 -7.88 -0.62
N LEU A 74 12.59 -8.87 0.03
CA LEU A 74 12.45 -8.91 1.48
C LEU A 74 13.81 -8.82 2.18
N TRP A 75 14.77 -9.66 1.78
CA TRP A 75 16.08 -9.69 2.42
C TRP A 75 16.94 -8.47 2.07
N GLN A 76 16.78 -7.91 0.87
CA GLN A 76 17.40 -6.64 0.51
C GLN A 76 16.93 -5.50 1.41
N ARG A 77 15.61 -5.40 1.67
CA ARG A 77 15.06 -4.38 2.58
C ARG A 77 15.51 -4.62 4.03
N ALA A 78 15.43 -5.87 4.50
CA ALA A 78 15.91 -6.22 5.83
C ALA A 78 17.39 -5.85 6.03
N SER A 79 18.22 -5.99 4.98
CA SER A 79 19.66 -5.69 5.04
C SER A 79 20.00 -4.23 5.35
N TRP A 80 19.06 -3.30 5.17
CA TRP A 80 19.27 -1.89 5.50
C TRP A 80 19.39 -1.61 6.99
N LEU A 81 18.71 -2.41 7.83
CA LEU A 81 18.75 -2.32 9.29
C LEU A 81 19.55 -3.47 9.91
N TRP A 82 19.68 -4.58 9.19
CA TRP A 82 20.33 -5.80 9.65
C TRP A 82 21.26 -6.35 8.55
N PRO A 83 22.52 -5.89 8.48
CA PRO A 83 23.44 -6.23 7.39
C PRO A 83 23.62 -7.75 7.15
N GLU A 84 23.48 -8.57 8.19
CA GLU A 84 23.63 -10.03 8.13
C GLU A 84 22.37 -10.77 7.62
N ALA A 85 21.29 -10.06 7.27
CA ALA A 85 20.01 -10.64 6.84
C ALA A 85 20.15 -11.71 5.74
N PHE A 86 20.96 -11.42 4.70
CA PHE A 86 21.20 -12.38 3.60
C PHE A 86 21.93 -13.64 4.06
N HIS A 87 22.89 -13.49 4.98
CA HIS A 87 23.60 -14.63 5.53
C HIS A 87 22.67 -15.48 6.40
N ALA A 88 21.82 -14.85 7.20
CA ALA A 88 20.85 -15.54 8.05
C ALA A 88 19.85 -16.36 7.23
N VAL A 89 19.23 -15.79 6.20
CA VAL A 89 18.35 -16.56 5.30
C VAL A 89 19.12 -17.64 4.53
N GLY A 90 20.38 -17.43 4.16
CA GLY A 90 21.15 -18.47 3.47
C GLY A 90 21.34 -19.75 4.29
N ARG A 91 21.31 -19.66 5.63
CA ARG A 91 21.55 -20.77 6.55
C ARG A 91 20.31 -21.55 6.94
N HIS A 92 19.12 -20.93 6.93
CA HIS A 92 17.91 -21.62 7.39
C HIS A 92 17.56 -22.85 6.55
N ARG A 93 17.06 -23.89 7.20
CA ARG A 93 16.65 -25.17 6.58
C ARG A 93 15.23 -25.58 6.93
N ALA A 94 14.65 -24.95 7.93
CA ALA A 94 13.30 -25.19 8.40
C ALA A 94 12.65 -23.88 8.85
N HIS A 95 11.34 -23.91 9.08
CA HIS A 95 10.65 -22.79 9.72
C HIS A 95 9.51 -23.26 10.60
N LEU A 96 9.19 -22.45 11.61
CA LEU A 96 7.98 -22.57 12.40
C LEU A 96 6.97 -21.55 11.92
N ILE A 97 5.72 -21.96 11.77
CA ILE A 97 4.58 -21.08 11.53
C ILE A 97 3.90 -20.84 12.87
N VAL A 98 3.91 -19.59 13.31
CA VAL A 98 3.41 -19.16 14.61
C VAL A 98 2.20 -18.26 14.39
N ALA A 99 1.04 -18.63 14.97
CA ALA A 99 -0.20 -17.89 14.78
C ALA A 99 -1.21 -18.10 15.92
N THR A 100 -2.18 -17.18 16.03
CA THR A 100 -3.42 -17.39 16.80
C THR A 100 -4.40 -18.24 15.99
N MET A 101 -4.89 -19.37 16.52
CA MET A 101 -5.79 -20.27 15.79
C MET A 101 -7.29 -20.06 16.11
N GLY A 102 -7.61 -19.41 17.23
CA GLY A 102 -9.01 -19.16 17.63
C GLY A 102 -9.23 -19.35 19.14
N THR A 103 -10.43 -19.81 19.51
CA THR A 103 -10.80 -20.05 20.92
C THR A 103 -10.26 -21.41 21.38
N ALA A 104 -9.68 -21.44 22.58
CA ALA A 104 -9.20 -22.68 23.23
C ALA A 104 -10.34 -23.51 23.83
N GLU A 105 -11.52 -22.91 23.99
CA GLU A 105 -12.74 -23.58 24.43
C GLU A 105 -13.79 -23.62 23.30
N SER A 106 -14.63 -24.67 23.30
CA SER A 106 -15.85 -24.74 22.47
C SER A 106 -16.99 -23.87 23.03
N ASN A 107 -16.64 -22.80 23.73
CA ASN A 107 -17.56 -21.99 24.50
C ASN A 107 -18.00 -20.79 23.66
N LYS A 108 -19.30 -20.69 23.37
CA LYS A 108 -19.86 -19.61 22.52
C LYS A 108 -19.71 -18.20 23.13
N ALA A 109 -19.18 -18.09 24.34
CA ALA A 109 -19.00 -16.84 25.09
C ALA A 109 -17.62 -16.19 24.93
N THR A 110 -16.61 -16.88 24.38
CA THR A 110 -15.27 -16.29 24.20
C THR A 110 -15.30 -15.18 23.15
N LYS A 111 -14.93 -13.96 23.54
CA LYS A 111 -14.84 -12.81 22.64
C LYS A 111 -13.83 -13.12 21.52
N ALA A 112 -14.21 -12.94 20.26
CA ALA A 112 -13.27 -13.02 19.16
C ALA A 112 -12.26 -11.86 19.24
N LEU A 113 -10.97 -12.19 19.11
CA LEU A 113 -9.91 -11.20 19.04
C LEU A 113 -9.99 -10.42 17.71
N ASN A 114 -9.84 -9.10 17.78
CA ASN A 114 -9.63 -8.28 16.60
C ASN A 114 -8.20 -8.48 16.04
N TYR A 115 -7.91 -7.93 14.86
CA TYR A 115 -6.62 -8.15 14.19
C TYR A 115 -5.43 -7.63 15.02
N THR A 116 -5.58 -6.51 15.71
CA THR A 116 -4.55 -5.93 16.59
C THR A 116 -4.29 -6.85 17.79
N GLU A 117 -5.33 -7.28 18.50
CA GLU A 117 -5.22 -8.20 19.63
C GLU A 117 -4.54 -9.53 19.20
N LYS A 118 -4.89 -10.07 18.03
CA LYS A 118 -4.20 -11.23 17.45
C LYS A 118 -2.73 -10.94 17.13
N THR A 119 -2.42 -9.75 16.62
CA THR A 119 -1.06 -9.34 16.27
C THR A 119 -0.18 -9.27 17.51
N GLN A 120 -0.69 -8.67 18.59
CA GLN A 120 0.01 -8.57 19.86
C GLN A 120 0.31 -9.97 20.42
N LEU A 121 -0.69 -10.86 20.44
CA LEU A 121 -0.51 -12.24 20.89
C LEU A 121 0.49 -13.02 20.04
N THR A 122 0.37 -12.99 18.70
CA THR A 122 1.35 -13.66 17.82
C THR A 122 2.75 -13.08 18.00
N THR A 123 2.88 -11.77 18.17
CA THR A 123 4.19 -11.11 18.40
C THR A 123 4.83 -11.58 19.70
N ALA A 124 4.06 -11.56 20.79
CA ALA A 124 4.51 -12.02 22.10
C ALA A 124 4.96 -13.49 22.04
N PHE A 125 4.11 -14.33 21.46
CA PHE A 125 4.33 -15.77 21.35
C PHE A 125 5.54 -16.10 20.47
N ALA A 126 5.67 -15.45 19.29
CA ALA A 126 6.87 -15.58 18.46
C ALA A 126 8.13 -15.15 19.21
N GLY A 127 8.09 -14.07 19.98
CA GLY A 127 9.24 -13.65 20.79
C GLY A 127 9.63 -14.64 21.89
N ALA A 128 8.67 -15.36 22.47
CA ALA A 128 8.98 -16.44 23.40
C ALA A 128 9.54 -17.68 22.70
N VAL A 129 9.05 -18.01 21.50
CA VAL A 129 9.63 -19.07 20.65
C VAL A 129 11.08 -18.74 20.33
N VAL A 130 11.37 -17.50 19.92
CA VAL A 130 12.75 -17.06 19.66
C VAL A 130 13.63 -17.20 20.91
N ALA A 131 13.11 -16.87 22.09
CA ALA A 131 13.88 -16.97 23.33
C ALA A 131 14.10 -18.42 23.81
N ALA A 132 13.18 -19.34 23.47
CA ALA A 132 13.22 -20.74 23.86
C ALA A 132 13.97 -21.63 22.85
N SER A 133 14.36 -21.10 21.69
CA SER A 133 15.01 -21.84 20.61
C SER A 133 16.44 -21.32 20.36
N PRO A 134 17.48 -22.17 20.42
CA PRO A 134 18.88 -21.73 20.30
C PRO A 134 19.33 -21.42 18.85
N ASP A 135 18.62 -21.93 17.84
CA ASP A 135 19.07 -21.94 16.43
C ASP A 135 18.16 -21.10 15.51
N VAL A 136 17.61 -20.00 16.02
CA VAL A 136 16.77 -19.10 15.20
C VAL A 136 17.64 -18.21 14.32
N ALA A 137 17.44 -18.30 13.01
CA ALA A 137 18.14 -17.48 12.03
C ALA A 137 17.48 -16.12 11.82
N ALA A 138 16.15 -16.07 11.78
CA ALA A 138 15.37 -14.86 11.52
C ALA A 138 13.91 -15.03 11.94
N VAL A 139 13.17 -13.92 12.00
CA VAL A 139 11.71 -13.94 12.02
C VAL A 139 11.19 -13.15 10.83
N VAL A 140 10.23 -13.74 10.10
CA VAL A 140 9.52 -13.07 9.01
C VAL A 140 8.07 -12.86 9.40
N TRP A 141 7.65 -11.60 9.49
CA TRP A 141 6.27 -11.23 9.76
C TRP A 141 5.44 -11.19 8.48
N GLN A 142 4.34 -11.93 8.44
CA GLN A 142 3.39 -11.96 7.32
C GLN A 142 4.01 -12.22 5.94
N GLY A 143 5.18 -12.87 5.90
CA GLY A 143 5.94 -13.06 4.65
C GLY A 143 6.47 -11.75 4.02
N LYS A 144 6.44 -10.62 4.73
CA LYS A 144 6.74 -9.29 4.16
C LYS A 144 7.91 -8.57 4.83
N VAL A 145 8.10 -8.78 6.13
CA VAL A 145 9.04 -8.01 6.96
C VAL A 145 9.99 -8.97 7.65
N GLY A 146 11.29 -8.88 7.33
CA GLY A 146 12.33 -9.71 7.92
C GLY A 146 13.03 -9.00 9.08
N ARG A 147 13.20 -9.68 10.20
CA ARG A 147 13.88 -9.15 11.40
C ARG A 147 14.86 -10.17 11.97
N SER A 148 15.91 -9.64 12.58
CA SER A 148 16.86 -10.47 13.30
C SER A 148 16.22 -11.05 14.57
N PRO A 149 16.69 -12.21 15.07
CA PRO A 149 16.23 -12.76 16.33
C PRO A 149 16.36 -11.75 17.49
N GLU A 150 17.45 -10.99 17.53
CA GLU A 150 17.72 -9.99 18.57
C GLU A 150 16.72 -8.84 18.54
N MET A 151 16.42 -8.29 17.35
CA MET A 151 15.40 -7.26 17.21
C MET A 151 14.03 -7.77 17.69
N TRP A 152 13.69 -9.02 17.37
CA TRP A 152 12.45 -9.61 17.80
C TRP A 152 12.42 -9.81 19.33
N LEU A 153 13.50 -10.33 19.91
CA LEU A 153 13.62 -10.54 21.36
C LEU A 153 13.51 -9.25 22.17
N ASP A 154 14.12 -8.18 21.68
CA ASP A 154 14.08 -6.88 22.34
C ASP A 154 12.68 -6.26 22.24
N GLN A 155 12.17 -6.11 21.03
CA GLN A 155 10.94 -5.34 20.79
C GLN A 155 9.68 -6.11 21.18
N SER A 156 9.65 -7.45 21.08
CA SER A 156 8.45 -8.22 21.40
C SER A 156 8.03 -8.12 22.86
N LEU A 157 8.93 -7.72 23.78
CA LEU A 157 8.60 -7.50 25.19
C LEU A 157 7.45 -6.50 25.35
N ASN A 158 7.40 -5.52 24.46
CA ASN A 158 6.36 -4.49 24.44
C ASN A 158 5.16 -4.88 23.59
N ALA A 159 4.95 -6.17 23.25
CA ALA A 159 3.87 -6.62 22.38
C ALA A 159 2.48 -6.11 22.78
N PHE A 160 2.22 -5.90 24.07
CA PHE A 160 0.95 -5.38 24.59
C PHE A 160 0.99 -3.90 24.98
N ALA A 161 2.12 -3.22 24.80
CA ALA A 161 2.23 -1.80 25.10
C ALA A 161 1.34 -0.97 24.14
N PRO A 162 0.72 0.11 24.62
CA PRO A 162 0.02 1.04 23.74
C PRO A 162 1.02 1.84 22.89
N TYR A 163 0.50 2.63 21.96
CA TYR A 163 1.30 3.67 21.32
C TYR A 163 1.92 4.62 22.37
N PRO A 164 3.19 5.05 22.21
CA PRO A 164 4.11 4.78 21.10
C PRO A 164 4.99 3.53 21.25
N ASP A 165 4.90 2.82 22.35
CA ASP A 165 5.85 1.77 22.72
C ASP A 165 5.55 0.40 22.08
N GLN A 166 4.40 0.27 21.39
CA GLN A 166 4.05 -0.94 20.63
C GLN A 166 5.15 -1.29 19.61
N PRO A 167 5.46 -2.57 19.35
CA PRO A 167 6.57 -2.98 18.49
C PRO A 167 6.19 -2.97 17.01
N PHE A 168 5.59 -1.88 16.53
CA PHE A 168 5.10 -1.77 15.16
C PHE A 168 6.23 -1.94 14.13
N ALA A 169 7.48 -1.61 14.49
CA ALA A 169 8.65 -1.81 13.66
C ALA A 169 8.98 -3.30 13.38
N LEU A 170 8.41 -4.24 14.14
CA LEU A 170 8.44 -5.68 13.82
C LEU A 170 7.45 -6.04 12.69
N TRP A 171 6.40 -5.24 12.51
CA TRP A 171 5.27 -5.54 11.61
C TRP A 171 5.34 -4.81 10.28
N ILE A 172 5.97 -3.63 10.28
CA ILE A 172 6.09 -2.76 9.12
C ILE A 172 7.54 -2.39 8.83
N GLU A 173 7.83 -2.14 7.56
CA GLU A 173 9.05 -1.46 7.12
C GLU A 173 8.72 -0.05 6.64
N ILE A 174 9.61 0.90 6.94
CA ILE A 174 9.61 2.23 6.36
C ILE A 174 10.77 2.29 5.38
N VAL A 175 10.43 2.30 4.10
CA VAL A 175 11.38 2.23 2.98
C VAL A 175 11.61 3.64 2.45
N PRO A 176 12.77 4.27 2.71
CA PRO A 176 13.06 5.57 2.13
C PRO A 176 13.32 5.43 0.62
N TYR A 177 12.93 6.44 -0.14
CA TYR A 177 13.17 6.52 -1.58
C TYR A 177 13.40 7.96 -2.03
N LEU A 178 14.05 8.13 -3.17
CA LEU A 178 14.25 9.45 -3.78
C LEU A 178 13.35 9.62 -5.02
N ALA A 179 12.51 10.67 -5.00
CA ALA A 179 11.70 11.11 -6.13
C ALA A 179 12.18 12.47 -6.60
N GLY A 180 12.93 12.49 -7.71
CA GLY A 180 13.61 13.70 -8.17
C GLY A 180 14.63 14.18 -7.13
N LYS A 181 14.29 15.25 -6.42
CA LYS A 181 15.09 15.81 -5.31
C LYS A 181 14.41 15.67 -3.94
N THR A 182 13.21 15.12 -3.89
CA THR A 182 12.45 14.95 -2.65
C THR A 182 12.70 13.57 -2.10
N LEU A 183 13.11 13.52 -0.84
CA LEU A 183 13.15 12.29 -0.09
C LEU A 183 11.73 11.94 0.36
N GLY A 184 11.31 10.73 0.04
CA GLY A 184 10.06 10.16 0.50
C GLY A 184 10.29 8.87 1.28
N ALA A 185 9.21 8.31 1.80
CA ALA A 185 9.20 6.96 2.32
C ALA A 185 7.86 6.29 2.06
N LEU A 186 7.90 4.98 1.82
CA LEU A 186 6.71 4.15 1.74
C LEU A 186 6.72 3.10 2.84
N THR A 187 5.54 2.60 3.20
CA THR A 187 5.45 1.45 4.12
C THR A 187 5.30 0.15 3.36
N ILE A 188 5.79 -0.93 3.97
CA ILE A 188 5.47 -2.30 3.59
C ILE A 188 4.97 -3.03 4.83
N GLY A 189 3.77 -3.61 4.76
CA GLY A 189 3.17 -4.39 5.84
C GLY A 189 2.00 -3.70 6.54
N LEU A 190 1.88 -2.36 6.45
CA LEU A 190 0.80 -1.60 7.10
C LEU A 190 -0.58 -1.98 6.54
N SER A 191 -0.62 -2.37 5.27
CA SER A 191 -1.85 -2.82 4.59
C SER A 191 -2.54 -3.98 5.30
N ALA A 192 -1.82 -4.76 6.11
CA ALA A 192 -2.41 -5.84 6.89
C ALA A 192 -3.35 -5.34 8.02
N PHE A 193 -3.16 -4.09 8.47
CA PHE A 193 -3.97 -3.46 9.51
C PHE A 193 -5.08 -2.55 8.94
N THR A 194 -4.78 -1.84 7.85
CA THR A 194 -5.61 -0.72 7.35
C THR A 194 -6.15 -0.96 5.93
N GLY A 195 -5.70 -2.02 5.26
CA GLY A 195 -5.94 -2.25 3.83
C GLY A 195 -5.12 -1.36 2.90
N ARG A 196 -4.23 -0.49 3.42
CA ARG A 196 -3.41 0.46 2.65
C ARG A 196 -2.00 0.61 3.21
N GLU A 197 -1.04 0.83 2.32
CA GLU A 197 0.29 1.33 2.72
C GLU A 197 0.28 2.87 2.80
N ILE A 198 1.36 3.49 3.28
CA ILE A 198 1.61 4.93 3.17
C ILE A 198 2.62 5.16 2.04
N GLU A 199 2.44 6.22 1.28
CA GLU A 199 3.43 6.79 0.35
C GLU A 199 3.62 8.27 0.69
N PHE A 200 4.69 8.62 1.37
CA PHE A 200 4.92 9.96 1.91
C PHE A 200 6.03 10.68 1.15
N GLU A 201 5.68 11.78 0.47
CA GLU A 201 6.59 12.57 -0.36
C GLU A 201 6.35 14.08 -0.16
N VAL A 202 6.88 14.60 0.94
CA VAL A 202 6.75 16.02 1.32
C VAL A 202 8.10 16.72 1.17
N ASP A 203 8.09 17.88 0.53
CA ASP A 203 9.29 18.64 0.15
C ASP A 203 10.04 19.23 1.36
N GLY A 204 11.36 19.29 1.23
CA GLY A 204 12.24 19.99 2.18
C GLY A 204 12.54 19.23 3.47
N LEU A 205 12.07 17.98 3.60
CA LEU A 205 12.29 17.16 4.79
C LEU A 205 13.53 16.28 4.66
N ASP A 206 14.23 16.10 5.78
CA ASP A 206 15.33 15.14 5.89
C ASP A 206 14.82 13.71 6.18
N GLN A 207 15.72 12.73 6.07
CA GLN A 207 15.37 11.32 6.27
C GLN A 207 14.79 11.04 7.65
N ARG A 208 15.35 11.68 8.68
CA ARG A 208 14.89 11.47 10.06
C ARG A 208 13.45 11.93 10.23
N THR A 209 13.12 13.09 9.67
CA THR A 209 11.80 13.70 9.77
C THR A 209 10.78 12.89 8.99
N VAL A 210 11.11 12.49 7.76
CA VAL A 210 10.28 11.61 6.93
C VAL A 210 10.00 10.29 7.67
N THR A 211 11.03 9.60 8.16
CA THR A 211 10.86 8.32 8.88
C THR A 211 10.03 8.49 10.15
N SER A 212 10.28 9.54 10.93
CA SER A 212 9.51 9.84 12.15
C SER A 212 8.04 10.10 11.85
N ARG A 213 7.73 10.89 10.82
CA ARG A 213 6.35 11.18 10.41
C ARG A 213 5.63 9.93 9.93
N VAL A 214 6.26 9.14 9.06
CA VAL A 214 5.65 7.88 8.60
C VAL A 214 5.43 6.93 9.77
N ALA A 215 6.38 6.79 10.70
CA ALA A 215 6.21 5.97 11.90
C ALA A 215 5.03 6.41 12.78
N GLN A 216 4.87 7.73 13.01
CA GLN A 216 3.74 8.29 13.76
C GLN A 216 2.40 8.03 13.05
N LEU A 217 2.34 8.26 11.73
CA LEU A 217 1.16 8.02 10.92
C LEU A 217 0.77 6.54 10.93
N SER A 218 1.73 5.63 10.69
CA SER A 218 1.51 4.19 10.73
C SER A 218 0.97 3.74 12.08
N SER A 219 1.58 4.21 13.16
CA SER A 219 1.16 3.83 14.50
C SER A 219 -0.24 4.35 14.84
N ASN A 220 -0.55 5.58 14.45
CA ASN A 220 -1.88 6.17 14.65
C ASN A 220 -2.96 5.38 13.88
N LEU A 221 -2.67 5.02 12.63
CA LEU A 221 -3.54 4.20 11.79
C LEU A 221 -3.77 2.80 12.35
N ILE A 222 -2.73 2.15 12.91
CA ILE A 222 -2.87 0.84 13.56
C ILE A 222 -3.78 0.96 14.80
N ALA A 223 -3.65 2.05 15.56
CA ALA A 223 -4.40 2.25 16.79
C ALA A 223 -5.87 2.65 16.57
N ARG A 224 -6.14 3.50 15.57
CA ARG A 224 -7.47 4.08 15.33
C ARG A 224 -8.22 3.48 14.15
N GLY A 225 -7.53 2.77 13.27
CA GLY A 225 -8.08 2.30 12.01
C GLY A 225 -8.26 3.44 10.99
N LEU A 226 -8.85 3.09 9.84
CA LEU A 226 -9.06 4.01 8.72
C LEU A 226 -10.37 4.80 8.83
N ASP A 227 -11.34 4.35 9.63
CA ASP A 227 -12.68 4.94 9.71
C ASP A 227 -12.67 6.36 10.27
N ASP A 228 -11.74 6.64 11.19
CA ASP A 228 -11.52 7.97 11.78
C ASP A 228 -10.49 8.80 11.00
N TRP A 229 -10.01 8.31 9.86
CA TRP A 229 -8.98 8.97 9.07
C TRP A 229 -9.57 10.02 8.12
N PRO A 230 -8.86 11.13 7.84
CA PRO A 230 -9.32 12.13 6.87
C PRO A 230 -9.61 11.54 5.48
N LYS A 231 -10.51 12.19 4.74
CA LYS A 231 -10.91 11.75 3.40
C LYS A 231 -9.86 12.09 2.35
N SER A 232 -9.79 11.32 1.27
CA SER A 232 -8.98 11.65 0.09
C SER A 232 -9.27 13.07 -0.40
N GLY A 233 -8.23 13.85 -0.72
CA GLY A 233 -8.29 15.27 -1.06
C GLY A 233 -8.25 16.21 0.17
N THR A 234 -8.03 15.69 1.37
CA THR A 234 -7.82 16.55 2.55
C THR A 234 -6.49 17.28 2.42
N VAL A 235 -6.49 18.58 2.74
CA VAL A 235 -5.29 19.42 2.81
C VAL A 235 -5.04 19.77 4.28
N PHE A 236 -3.83 19.48 4.74
CA PHE A 236 -3.33 19.83 6.06
C PHE A 236 -2.56 21.15 5.99
N GLU A 237 -2.80 22.02 6.96
CA GLU A 237 -2.07 23.28 7.10
C GLU A 237 -0.63 23.06 7.56
N ALA A 238 0.21 24.07 7.33
CA ALA A 238 1.59 24.07 7.77
C ALA A 238 1.72 23.87 9.29
N ASP A 239 2.76 23.17 9.71
CA ASP A 239 3.15 22.98 11.11
C ASP A 239 4.60 23.43 11.36
N PHE A 240 5.16 23.10 12.53
CA PHE A 240 6.50 23.54 12.92
C PHE A 240 7.64 22.82 12.17
N GLU A 241 7.40 21.64 11.59
CA GLU A 241 8.38 20.90 10.78
C GLU A 241 8.11 21.06 9.28
N ILE A 242 6.84 21.22 8.90
CA ILE A 242 6.39 21.37 7.52
C ILE A 242 5.81 22.78 7.35
N ASP A 243 6.61 23.70 6.83
CA ASP A 243 6.27 25.12 6.63
C ASP A 243 5.24 25.40 5.51
N HIS A 244 4.58 24.37 4.98
CA HIS A 244 3.67 24.46 3.85
C HIS A 244 2.56 23.41 3.94
N ARG A 245 1.56 23.54 3.06
CA ARG A 245 0.40 22.66 3.03
C ARG A 245 0.73 21.29 2.43
N VAL A 246 0.15 20.25 3.01
CA VAL A 246 0.29 18.86 2.56
C VAL A 246 -1.08 18.33 2.16
N GLU A 247 -1.18 17.76 0.98
CA GLU A 247 -2.39 17.09 0.51
C GLU A 247 -2.29 15.58 0.71
N MET A 248 -3.42 14.96 1.02
CA MET A 248 -3.51 13.52 1.21
C MET A 248 -4.53 12.90 0.26
N PHE A 249 -4.14 11.83 -0.41
CA PHE A 249 -5.02 11.07 -1.31
C PHE A 249 -5.07 9.59 -0.97
N TYR A 250 -6.21 8.97 -1.25
CA TYR A 250 -6.33 7.54 -1.42
C TYR A 250 -6.17 7.21 -2.89
N ARG A 251 -5.08 6.52 -3.24
CA ARG A 251 -4.73 6.15 -4.62
C ARG A 251 -4.05 4.79 -4.67
N ASN A 252 -3.80 4.27 -5.87
CA ASN A 252 -2.85 3.18 -6.05
C ASN A 252 -1.43 3.75 -6.06
N SER A 253 -0.47 2.97 -5.54
CA SER A 253 0.93 3.40 -5.61
C SER A 253 1.43 3.34 -7.03
N ARG A 254 2.15 4.39 -7.43
CA ARG A 254 2.90 4.42 -8.70
C ARG A 254 4.04 3.38 -8.75
N PHE A 255 4.42 2.82 -7.60
CA PHE A 255 5.41 1.75 -7.48
C PHE A 255 4.81 0.34 -7.49
N ASN A 256 3.50 0.22 -7.76
CA ASN A 256 2.79 -1.07 -7.85
C ASN A 256 2.81 -1.90 -6.55
N ILE A 257 2.88 -1.24 -5.38
CA ILE A 257 2.78 -1.90 -4.07
C ILE A 257 1.33 -2.03 -3.56
N GLY A 258 0.35 -1.67 -4.40
CA GLY A 258 -1.08 -1.70 -4.08
C GLY A 258 -1.64 -0.35 -3.61
N PRO A 259 -2.79 -0.34 -2.93
CA PRO A 259 -3.45 0.87 -2.44
C PRO A 259 -2.64 1.58 -1.36
N VAL A 260 -2.56 2.92 -1.47
CA VAL A 260 -1.84 3.78 -0.54
C VAL A 260 -2.71 4.92 0.00
N ILE A 261 -2.29 5.43 1.15
CA ILE A 261 -2.54 6.79 1.61
C ILE A 261 -1.31 7.60 1.23
N SER A 262 -1.42 8.43 0.19
CA SER A 262 -0.31 9.25 -0.28
C SER A 262 -0.34 10.64 0.35
N PHE A 263 0.81 11.14 0.79
CA PHE A 263 0.99 12.51 1.27
C PHE A 263 1.97 13.24 0.35
N GLU A 264 1.58 14.41 -0.13
CA GLU A 264 2.41 15.20 -1.02
C GLU A 264 2.28 16.70 -0.76
N SER A 265 3.35 17.47 -0.99
CA SER A 265 3.29 18.93 -0.91
C SER A 265 2.25 19.50 -1.86
N PHE A 266 1.31 20.29 -1.33
CA PHE A 266 0.22 20.90 -2.11
C PHE A 266 0.74 21.99 -3.05
N ASP A 267 1.62 22.85 -2.53
CA ASP A 267 2.23 23.93 -3.28
C ASP A 267 3.46 23.43 -4.05
N ASP A 268 3.51 23.72 -5.35
CA ASP A 268 4.66 23.38 -6.20
C ASP A 268 5.82 24.34 -5.98
N ARG A 269 6.49 24.22 -4.83
CA ARG A 269 7.61 25.10 -4.44
C ARG A 269 8.87 24.85 -5.26
N SER A 270 8.95 23.68 -5.88
CA SER A 270 10.10 23.19 -6.62
C SER A 270 9.95 23.34 -8.13
N GLY A 271 8.84 23.92 -8.61
CA GLY A 271 8.56 24.13 -10.03
C GLY A 271 8.48 22.81 -10.81
N ARG A 272 8.14 21.73 -10.12
CA ARG A 272 8.11 20.35 -10.62
C ARG A 272 6.75 19.96 -11.14
N VAL A 273 5.71 20.77 -10.99
CA VAL A 273 4.40 20.42 -11.54
C VAL A 273 4.28 21.01 -12.92
N ARG A 274 4.10 20.15 -13.92
CA ARG A 274 3.78 20.53 -15.29
C ARG A 274 2.35 20.17 -15.63
N THR A 275 1.79 20.96 -16.52
CA THR A 275 0.43 20.75 -17.01
C THR A 275 0.48 20.06 -18.35
N PHE A 276 -0.23 18.93 -18.47
CA PHE A 276 -0.31 18.14 -19.68
C PHE A 276 -1.76 18.06 -20.17
N PRO A 277 -2.00 18.04 -21.48
CA PRO A 277 -3.31 17.75 -22.02
C PRO A 277 -3.63 16.25 -21.83
N ILE A 278 -4.83 15.94 -21.35
CA ILE A 278 -5.39 14.59 -21.30
C ILE A 278 -5.57 14.10 -22.74
N ILE A 279 -6.31 14.87 -23.55
CA ILE A 279 -6.44 14.67 -25.00
C ILE A 279 -5.42 15.58 -25.71
N PRO A 280 -4.34 15.05 -26.30
CA PRO A 280 -3.30 15.85 -26.93
C PRO A 280 -3.80 16.56 -28.19
N SER A 281 -3.12 17.65 -28.55
CA SER A 281 -3.49 18.48 -29.71
C SER A 281 -3.39 17.76 -31.06
N THR A 282 -2.60 16.69 -31.15
CA THR A 282 -2.55 15.80 -32.31
C THR A 282 -3.89 15.08 -32.48
N ILE A 283 -4.35 14.34 -31.46
CA ILE A 283 -5.66 13.67 -31.49
C ILE A 283 -6.79 14.69 -31.67
N ALA A 284 -6.75 15.82 -30.97
CA ALA A 284 -7.78 16.86 -31.05
C ALA A 284 -7.96 17.45 -32.47
N ARG A 285 -6.88 17.57 -33.24
CA ARG A 285 -6.91 18.13 -34.60
C ARG A 285 -7.34 17.13 -35.65
N ASP A 286 -7.06 15.85 -35.43
CA ASP A 286 -7.27 14.81 -36.44
C ASP A 286 -8.57 14.03 -36.22
N HIS A 287 -9.12 14.01 -34.98
CA HIS A 287 -10.33 13.25 -34.67
C HIS A 287 -11.62 13.98 -35.10
N PRO A 288 -12.47 13.40 -35.99
CA PRO A 288 -13.64 14.08 -36.57
C PRO A 288 -14.61 14.69 -35.54
N LEU A 289 -14.89 13.95 -34.45
CA LEU A 289 -15.71 14.44 -33.34
C LEU A 289 -15.16 15.73 -32.74
N LEU A 290 -13.89 15.71 -32.33
CA LEU A 290 -13.28 16.82 -31.60
C LEU A 290 -13.12 18.06 -32.50
N VAL A 291 -12.85 17.85 -33.79
CA VAL A 291 -12.84 18.94 -34.79
C VAL A 291 -14.22 19.61 -34.88
N MET A 292 -15.29 18.82 -34.95
CA MET A 292 -16.65 19.37 -35.05
C MET A 292 -17.10 20.06 -33.76
N LEU A 293 -16.79 19.48 -32.60
CA LEU A 293 -17.02 20.13 -31.31
C LEU A 293 -16.21 21.43 -31.17
N GLY A 294 -14.98 21.47 -31.68
CA GLY A 294 -14.14 22.66 -31.71
C GLY A 294 -14.75 23.80 -32.51
N LYS A 295 -15.32 23.51 -33.70
CA LYS A 295 -15.97 24.51 -34.57
C LYS A 295 -17.13 25.25 -33.90
N VAL A 296 -17.85 24.58 -32.99
CA VAL A 296 -18.98 25.16 -32.25
C VAL A 296 -18.59 25.63 -30.83
N GLY A 297 -17.30 25.63 -30.52
CA GLY A 297 -16.77 26.10 -29.23
C GLY A 297 -17.08 25.19 -28.03
N LEU A 298 -17.45 23.93 -28.28
CA LEU A 298 -17.77 22.93 -27.25
C LEU A 298 -16.55 22.15 -26.76
N PHE A 299 -15.46 22.13 -27.52
CA PHE A 299 -14.20 21.51 -27.13
C PHE A 299 -13.02 22.41 -27.45
N ASP A 300 -12.04 22.46 -26.56
CA ASP A 300 -10.77 23.14 -26.77
C ASP A 300 -9.69 22.42 -25.97
N PRO A 301 -8.62 21.91 -26.62
CA PRO A 301 -7.57 21.15 -25.94
C PRO A 301 -6.78 21.98 -24.92
N ALA A 302 -6.82 23.32 -24.99
CA ALA A 302 -6.15 24.22 -24.06
C ALA A 302 -6.99 24.57 -22.82
N LYS A 303 -8.28 24.20 -22.77
CA LYS A 303 -9.13 24.46 -21.62
C LYS A 303 -8.79 23.57 -20.44
N VAL A 304 -8.94 24.12 -19.22
CA VAL A 304 -8.58 23.46 -17.95
C VAL A 304 -9.22 22.08 -17.73
N GLN A 305 -10.39 21.83 -18.32
CA GLN A 305 -11.06 20.52 -18.28
C GLN A 305 -10.23 19.42 -18.95
N ASN A 306 -9.46 19.77 -19.98
CA ASN A 306 -8.56 18.86 -20.68
C ASN A 306 -7.16 18.81 -20.06
N LEU A 307 -6.91 19.52 -18.95
CA LEU A 307 -5.57 19.64 -18.38
C LEU A 307 -5.44 18.85 -17.08
N ILE A 308 -4.29 18.19 -16.93
CA ILE A 308 -3.87 17.53 -15.71
C ILE A 308 -2.50 18.03 -15.27
N ARG A 309 -2.34 18.23 -13.96
CA ARG A 309 -1.10 18.62 -13.31
C ARG A 309 -0.38 17.36 -12.87
N LEU A 310 0.84 17.16 -13.35
CA LEU A 310 1.65 15.98 -13.06
C LEU A 310 3.08 16.39 -12.73
N ARG A 311 3.80 15.55 -11.98
CA ARG A 311 5.21 15.75 -11.59
C ARG A 311 6.13 15.01 -12.56
N PRO A 312 6.92 15.67 -13.44
CA PRO A 312 7.79 15.00 -14.40
C PRO A 312 8.83 14.08 -13.77
N ASP A 313 9.30 14.39 -12.57
CA ASP A 313 10.22 13.53 -11.80
C ASP A 313 9.54 12.25 -11.28
N HIS A 314 8.22 12.12 -11.45
CA HIS A 314 7.51 10.86 -11.22
C HIS A 314 7.55 9.92 -12.43
N TYR A 315 8.13 10.34 -13.56
CA TYR A 315 8.17 9.57 -14.80
C TYR A 315 9.60 9.29 -15.26
N GLN A 316 9.78 8.18 -15.96
CA GLN A 316 11.06 7.86 -16.63
C GLN A 316 11.32 8.81 -17.80
N SER A 317 10.24 9.22 -18.49
CA SER A 317 10.28 10.06 -19.68
C SER A 317 8.93 10.77 -19.85
N GLU A 318 8.95 11.98 -20.43
CA GLU A 318 7.74 12.70 -20.87
C GLU A 318 7.24 12.22 -22.24
N VAL A 319 7.77 11.10 -22.77
CA VAL A 319 7.20 10.43 -23.94
C VAL A 319 5.90 9.76 -23.51
N ARG A 320 4.78 10.20 -24.11
CA ARG A 320 3.44 9.67 -23.81
C ARG A 320 3.33 8.19 -24.15
N LEU A 321 2.57 7.47 -23.33
CA LEU A 321 2.28 6.07 -23.55
C LEU A 321 1.36 5.88 -24.76
N GLU A 322 1.83 5.16 -25.78
CA GLU A 322 1.02 4.81 -26.95
C GLU A 322 -0.27 4.07 -26.56
N GLY A 323 -0.21 3.22 -25.54
CA GLY A 323 -1.38 2.50 -25.03
C GLY A 323 -2.48 3.44 -24.51
N PHE A 324 -2.09 4.53 -23.84
CA PHE A 324 -3.03 5.55 -23.37
C PHE A 324 -3.72 6.26 -24.54
N ASP A 325 -2.92 6.74 -25.49
CA ASP A 325 -3.43 7.48 -26.66
C ASP A 325 -4.30 6.60 -27.57
N ARG A 326 -3.97 5.30 -27.68
CA ARG A 326 -4.78 4.31 -28.42
C ARG A 326 -6.13 4.08 -27.76
N ALA A 327 -6.16 3.85 -26.45
CA ALA A 327 -7.40 3.63 -25.71
C ALA A 327 -8.34 4.86 -25.78
N LEU A 328 -7.77 6.05 -25.63
CA LEU A 328 -8.50 7.31 -25.80
C LEU A 328 -9.07 7.45 -27.22
N SER A 329 -8.26 7.22 -28.25
CA SER A 329 -8.70 7.31 -29.65
C SER A 329 -9.81 6.31 -29.97
N GLN A 330 -9.71 5.09 -29.42
CA GLN A 330 -10.73 4.07 -29.58
C GLN A 330 -12.06 4.49 -28.92
N ALA A 331 -12.02 5.02 -27.69
CA ALA A 331 -13.22 5.49 -27.00
C ALA A 331 -13.94 6.59 -27.80
N LEU A 332 -13.20 7.57 -28.33
CA LEU A 332 -13.76 8.62 -29.17
C LEU A 332 -14.30 8.07 -30.51
N SER A 333 -13.64 7.07 -31.10
CA SER A 333 -14.07 6.43 -32.34
C SER A 333 -15.38 5.66 -32.16
N CYS A 334 -15.58 5.01 -31.00
CA CYS A 334 -16.83 4.33 -30.68
C CYS A 334 -18.02 5.31 -30.64
N MET A 335 -17.81 6.56 -30.22
CA MET A 335 -18.87 7.57 -30.18
C MET A 335 -19.35 7.93 -31.59
N ILE A 336 -18.43 8.11 -32.54
CA ILE A 336 -18.79 8.49 -33.91
C ILE A 336 -19.36 7.34 -34.75
N ALA A 337 -19.16 6.10 -34.31
CA ALA A 337 -19.73 4.92 -34.97
C ALA A 337 -21.24 4.75 -34.72
N THR A 338 -21.86 5.63 -33.93
CA THR A 338 -23.29 5.58 -33.62
C THR A 338 -24.12 6.33 -34.66
N GLU A 339 -25.32 5.82 -34.96
CA GLU A 339 -26.27 6.50 -35.85
C GLU A 339 -26.65 7.90 -35.32
N GLY A 340 -26.82 8.03 -34.00
CA GLY A 340 -27.14 9.29 -33.36
C GLY A 340 -26.07 10.37 -33.58
N TYR A 341 -24.78 10.00 -33.61
CA TYR A 341 -23.74 10.98 -33.93
C TYR A 341 -23.77 11.37 -35.41
N ALA A 342 -23.94 10.40 -36.31
CA ALA A 342 -23.98 10.66 -37.74
C ALA A 342 -25.11 11.64 -38.12
N GLU A 343 -26.28 11.50 -37.51
CA GLU A 343 -27.40 12.43 -37.68
C GLU A 343 -27.07 13.81 -37.09
N ALA A 344 -26.57 13.87 -35.85
CA ALA A 344 -26.21 15.13 -35.18
C ALA A 344 -25.14 15.90 -35.96
N ASP A 345 -24.09 15.23 -36.46
CA ASP A 345 -23.03 15.83 -37.27
C ASP A 345 -23.59 16.40 -38.59
N SER A 346 -24.42 15.62 -39.30
CA SER A 346 -25.05 16.05 -40.54
C SER A 346 -25.92 17.29 -40.34
N ASN A 347 -26.73 17.31 -39.28
CA ASN A 347 -27.60 18.43 -38.96
C ASN A 347 -26.80 19.66 -38.49
N ALA A 348 -25.76 19.46 -37.68
CA ALA A 348 -24.89 20.54 -37.23
C ALA A 348 -24.12 21.20 -38.39
N ARG A 349 -23.62 20.41 -39.35
CA ARG A 349 -22.99 20.96 -40.57
C ARG A 349 -23.95 21.79 -41.39
N ARG A 350 -25.21 21.35 -41.52
CA ARG A 350 -26.26 22.10 -42.22
C ARG A 350 -26.58 23.42 -41.51
N ALA A 351 -26.70 23.40 -40.18
CA ALA A 351 -26.92 24.60 -39.39
C ALA A 351 -25.75 25.60 -39.51
N LEU A 352 -24.50 25.13 -39.46
CA LEU A 352 -23.32 25.97 -39.66
C LEU A 352 -23.29 26.59 -41.07
N ALA A 353 -23.62 25.83 -42.11
CA ALA A 353 -23.70 26.33 -43.48
C ALA A 353 -24.77 27.43 -43.65
N ASN A 354 -25.83 27.38 -42.84
CA ASN A 354 -26.89 28.38 -42.81
C ASN A 354 -26.60 29.56 -41.88
N GLY A 355 -25.41 29.63 -41.26
CA GLY A 355 -25.05 30.69 -40.33
C GLY A 355 -25.70 30.59 -38.95
N ASP A 356 -26.16 29.41 -38.54
CA ASP A 356 -26.79 29.15 -37.23
C ASP A 356 -25.88 28.28 -36.33
N PRO A 357 -24.85 28.89 -35.69
CA PRO A 357 -23.96 28.17 -34.78
C PRO A 357 -24.65 27.75 -33.48
N ALA A 358 -25.76 28.39 -33.10
CA ALA A 358 -26.49 28.07 -31.87
C ALA A 358 -27.19 26.72 -31.99
N SER A 359 -27.88 26.46 -33.11
CA SER A 359 -28.49 25.15 -33.37
C SER A 359 -27.43 24.06 -33.54
N ALA A 360 -26.33 24.35 -34.24
CA ALA A 360 -25.23 23.39 -34.38
C ALA A 360 -24.63 22.99 -33.01
N ARG A 361 -24.46 23.98 -32.12
CA ARG A 361 -24.02 23.75 -30.74
C ARG A 361 -25.02 22.89 -29.97
N ALA A 362 -26.31 23.20 -30.04
CA ALA A 362 -27.36 22.44 -29.35
C ALA A 362 -27.40 20.96 -29.79
N MET A 363 -27.26 20.69 -31.09
CA MET A 363 -27.23 19.33 -31.66
C MET A 363 -26.01 18.52 -31.20
N LEU A 364 -24.87 19.17 -31.02
CA LEU A 364 -23.61 18.52 -30.65
C LEU A 364 -23.37 18.47 -29.12
N GLN A 365 -24.17 19.17 -28.33
CA GLN A 365 -24.01 19.24 -26.87
C GLN A 365 -23.98 17.85 -26.20
N PRO A 366 -24.85 16.87 -26.53
CA PRO A 366 -24.80 15.55 -25.91
C PRO A 366 -23.44 14.85 -26.12
N TRP A 367 -22.82 15.03 -27.29
CA TRP A 367 -21.52 14.46 -27.59
C TRP A 367 -20.37 15.18 -26.86
N ALA A 368 -20.49 16.49 -26.67
CA ALA A 368 -19.56 17.24 -25.84
C ALA A 368 -19.63 16.79 -24.37
N ASP A 369 -20.83 16.50 -23.87
CA ASP A 369 -21.03 16.00 -22.50
C ASP A 369 -20.39 14.62 -22.32
N GLU A 370 -20.56 13.72 -23.29
CA GLU A 370 -19.89 12.41 -23.29
C GLU A 370 -18.35 12.52 -23.37
N VAL A 371 -17.80 13.42 -24.19
CA VAL A 371 -16.36 13.71 -24.19
C VAL A 371 -15.91 14.24 -22.83
N GLY A 372 -16.71 15.10 -22.20
CA GLY A 372 -16.48 15.59 -20.84
C GLY A 372 -16.43 14.47 -19.80
N LYS A 373 -17.29 13.45 -19.92
CA LYS A 373 -17.25 12.26 -19.06
C LYS A 373 -15.96 11.46 -19.25
N ILE A 374 -15.48 11.28 -20.48
CA ILE A 374 -14.19 10.62 -20.76
C ILE A 374 -13.04 11.41 -20.13
N GLN A 375 -13.01 12.74 -20.32
CA GLN A 375 -11.98 13.59 -19.72
C GLN A 375 -11.98 13.50 -18.19
N LEU A 376 -13.16 13.54 -17.57
CA LEU A 376 -13.30 13.41 -16.12
C LEU A 376 -12.84 12.03 -15.64
N ALA A 377 -13.26 10.94 -16.31
CA ALA A 377 -12.87 9.59 -15.96
C ALA A 377 -11.35 9.39 -16.05
N LEU A 378 -10.72 9.86 -17.14
CA LEU A 378 -9.27 9.83 -17.29
C LEU A 378 -8.56 10.69 -16.26
N LYS A 379 -9.08 11.87 -15.94
CA LYS A 379 -8.51 12.74 -14.91
C LYS A 379 -8.52 12.04 -13.55
N VAL A 380 -9.65 11.43 -13.17
CA VAL A 380 -9.75 10.63 -11.94
C VAL A 380 -8.75 9.48 -11.99
N ALA A 381 -8.75 8.67 -13.04
CA ALA A 381 -7.87 7.51 -13.18
C ALA A 381 -6.38 7.88 -13.08
N LEU A 382 -5.97 9.00 -13.69
CA LEU A 382 -4.62 9.52 -13.59
C LEU A 382 -4.29 10.00 -12.16
N THR A 383 -5.21 10.73 -11.52
CA THR A 383 -5.03 11.20 -10.13
C THR A 383 -4.91 10.03 -9.14
N VAL A 384 -5.71 8.98 -9.31
CA VAL A 384 -5.67 7.80 -8.44
C VAL A 384 -4.65 6.75 -8.89
N CYS A 385 -3.86 7.04 -9.93
CA CYS A 385 -2.84 6.16 -10.51
C CYS A 385 -3.39 4.80 -11.00
N ASP A 386 -4.64 4.75 -11.44
CA ASP A 386 -5.25 3.60 -12.15
C ASP A 386 -4.92 3.63 -13.65
N ALA A 387 -4.54 4.80 -14.15
CA ALA A 387 -4.01 5.00 -15.49
C ALA A 387 -2.73 5.80 -15.41
N PHE A 388 -1.87 5.63 -16.41
CA PHE A 388 -0.65 6.39 -16.54
C PHE A 388 -0.60 7.09 -17.90
N LEU A 389 -0.23 8.36 -17.88
CA LEU A 389 0.02 9.15 -19.09
C LEU A 389 1.42 8.89 -19.64
N PHE A 390 2.37 8.67 -18.72
CA PHE A 390 3.79 8.46 -18.95
C PHE A 390 4.26 7.26 -18.12
N VAL A 391 5.37 6.65 -18.51
CA VAL A 391 5.96 5.52 -17.76
C VAL A 391 6.40 6.01 -16.37
N PRO A 392 5.87 5.46 -15.26
CA PRO A 392 6.30 5.83 -13.91
C PRO A 392 7.80 5.56 -13.69
N ALA A 393 8.48 6.48 -13.02
CA ALA A 393 9.84 6.29 -12.57
C ALA A 393 9.91 5.11 -11.60
N PRO A 394 10.91 4.22 -11.72
CA PRO A 394 11.08 3.15 -10.76
C PRO A 394 11.45 3.72 -9.39
N LEU A 395 11.19 2.94 -8.34
CA LEU A 395 11.69 3.25 -7.00
C LEU A 395 13.23 3.37 -7.04
N ARG A 396 13.77 4.45 -6.47
CA ARG A 396 15.22 4.64 -6.30
C ARG A 396 15.55 4.70 -4.83
N SER A 397 16.48 3.87 -4.39
CA SER A 397 17.08 4.02 -3.07
C SER A 397 17.78 5.39 -2.98
N PRO A 398 17.73 6.07 -1.81
CA PRO A 398 18.34 7.38 -1.61
C PRO A 398 19.85 7.43 -1.90
#